data_AF-A0A9D5AA01-F1
#
_entry.id   AF-A0A9D5AA01-F1
#
_cell.length_a   1.000
_cell.length_b   1.000
_cell.length_c   1.000
_cell.angle_alpha   90.00
_cell.angle_beta   90.00
_cell.angle_gamma   90.00
#
_symmetry.space_group_name_H-M   'P 1'
#
loop_
_entity.id
_entity.type
_entity.pdbx_description
1 polymer ?
#
loop_
_entity_poly.entity_id
_entity_poly.type
_entity_poly.pdbx_seq_one_letter_code
_entity_poly.pdbx_strand_id
1 'polypeptide(L)'
;MENLPQICVDTTDAFITTERFGTREEVIRWIKEVGIDNKVTVIISRSDTETGKRGRSNKLIFGCDKGGKHKSTDSGTQSASKKYGCPFKIRSTPAKDGFGWKIDVKCGLHNHGLPDRLEGHSFIGRLTTDEKQHVADLTKRHVPPRHILLSLQDRDPENVTQITQVYKHKSVIQKEIRGPRSEIQHLFKLIEDADYVYWSRKKDDSEVVREIFWAHPDSVLEKLKELFVKKDMCPQVILIDRDLALMKAIEIVFPRSINLLCRFHINKTVGAKCKQHVVNDLQKTIDTLWMEVVWASDEVEYGQRLHQLEQACVDYSGFINYVKDTWLTPHRHRFVGARIN
;
A
#
# COMPACT_ATOMS: atom_id res chain seq x y z
N MET A 1 19.51 -22.50 44.41
CA MET A 1 18.72 -23.49 43.64
C MET A 1 18.48 -22.90 42.26
N GLU A 2 19.18 -23.41 41.25
CA GLU A 2 18.97 -22.98 39.86
C GLU A 2 17.56 -23.42 39.43
N ASN A 3 16.75 -22.45 38.98
CA ASN A 3 15.44 -22.71 38.38
C ASN A 3 15.67 -23.50 37.08
N LEU A 4 15.58 -24.83 37.15
CA LEU A 4 15.50 -25.68 35.97
C LEU A 4 14.30 -25.21 35.13
N PRO A 5 14.47 -24.98 33.81
CA PRO A 5 13.36 -24.59 32.96
C PRO A 5 12.31 -25.70 33.01
N GLN A 6 11.08 -25.35 33.41
CA GLN A 6 9.97 -26.29 33.48
C GLN A 6 9.77 -26.91 32.10
N ILE A 7 10.13 -28.17 31.96
CA ILE A 7 9.99 -28.93 30.71
C ILE A 7 8.49 -29.13 30.51
N CYS A 8 7.98 -28.68 29.37
CA CYS A 8 6.55 -28.70 29.08
C CYS A 8 6.23 -29.72 27.99
N VAL A 9 7.12 -29.91 27.02
CA VAL A 9 6.93 -30.85 25.89
C VAL A 9 8.28 -31.43 25.45
N ASP A 10 8.31 -32.73 25.13
CA ASP A 10 9.45 -33.40 24.50
C ASP A 10 9.06 -33.85 23.08
N THR A 11 9.78 -33.37 22.08
CA THR A 11 9.60 -33.77 20.68
C THR A 11 10.84 -34.48 20.13
N THR A 12 11.72 -35.02 20.97
CA THR A 12 13.00 -35.59 20.56
C THR A 12 12.82 -36.68 19.50
N ASP A 13 11.92 -37.63 19.75
CA ASP A 13 11.73 -38.81 18.91
C ASP A 13 11.28 -38.46 17.49
N ALA A 14 10.48 -37.40 17.33
CA ALA A 14 10.01 -36.94 16.03
C ALA A 14 11.14 -36.54 15.08
N PHE A 15 12.26 -36.05 15.63
CA PHE A 15 13.41 -35.57 14.84
C PHE A 15 14.56 -36.57 14.76
N ILE A 16 14.41 -37.78 15.31
CA ILE A 16 15.39 -38.85 15.15
C ILE A 16 15.20 -39.47 13.77
N THR A 17 16.27 -39.50 12.98
CA THR A 17 16.29 -40.18 11.69
C THR A 17 17.66 -40.76 11.39
N THR A 18 17.68 -41.92 10.73
CA THR A 18 18.88 -42.51 10.14
C THR A 18 19.05 -42.14 8.67
N GLU A 19 18.07 -41.43 8.09
CA GLU A 19 18.09 -40.98 6.71
C GLU A 19 19.25 -40.01 6.45
N ARG A 20 19.82 -40.10 5.26
CA ARG A 20 20.85 -39.19 4.76
C ARG A 20 20.26 -38.36 3.64
N PHE A 21 20.41 -37.05 3.76
CA PHE A 21 19.87 -36.11 2.79
C PHE A 21 20.95 -35.72 1.77
N GLY A 22 20.65 -35.80 0.49
CA GLY A 22 21.61 -35.51 -0.57
C GLY A 22 22.05 -34.05 -0.57
N THR A 23 21.11 -33.13 -0.26
CA THR A 23 21.36 -31.69 -0.31
C THR A 23 21.07 -30.99 1.02
N ARG A 24 21.66 -29.79 1.15
CA ARG A 24 21.41 -28.88 2.27
C ARG A 24 19.92 -28.49 2.33
N GLU A 25 19.31 -28.28 1.17
CA GLU A 25 17.93 -27.87 1.01
C GLU A 25 16.96 -28.99 1.40
N GLU A 26 17.29 -30.25 1.11
CA GLU A 26 16.53 -31.41 1.57
C GLU A 26 16.47 -31.51 3.10
N VAL A 27 17.60 -31.35 3.79
CA VAL A 27 17.62 -31.32 5.27
C VAL A 27 16.71 -30.21 5.80
N ILE A 28 16.83 -29.02 5.23
CA ILE A 28 16.05 -27.85 5.66
C ILE A 28 14.55 -28.12 5.46
N ARG A 29 14.17 -28.79 4.37
CA ARG A 29 12.79 -29.15 4.07
C ARG A 29 12.26 -30.17 5.07
N TRP A 30 12.94 -31.29 5.23
CA TRP A 30 12.54 -32.37 6.14
C TRP A 30 12.37 -31.89 7.59
N ILE A 31 13.36 -31.14 8.12
CA ILE A 31 13.28 -30.62 9.50
C ILE A 31 12.07 -29.69 9.68
N LYS A 32 11.70 -28.92 8.66
CA LYS A 32 10.53 -28.03 8.74
C LYS A 32 9.23 -28.80 8.67
N GLU A 33 9.13 -29.81 7.80
CA GLU A 33 7.95 -30.68 7.68
C GLU A 33 7.68 -31.41 8.99
N VAL A 34 8.70 -32.09 9.53
CA VAL A 34 8.61 -32.72 10.87
C VAL A 34 8.23 -31.70 11.94
N GLY A 35 8.79 -30.49 11.87
CA GLY A 35 8.40 -29.40 12.77
C GLY A 35 6.92 -29.04 12.67
N ILE A 36 6.38 -28.88 11.46
CA ILE A 36 4.97 -28.55 11.23
C ILE A 36 4.07 -29.66 11.77
N ASP A 37 4.36 -30.92 11.43
CA ASP A 37 3.58 -32.09 11.85
C ASP A 37 3.55 -32.23 13.39
N ASN A 38 4.63 -31.81 14.05
CA ASN A 38 4.77 -31.85 15.50
C ASN A 38 4.50 -30.50 16.18
N LYS A 39 3.91 -29.53 15.47
CA LYS A 39 3.55 -28.19 16.00
C LYS A 39 4.74 -27.38 16.57
N VAL A 40 5.95 -27.66 16.10
CA VAL A 40 7.19 -26.95 16.44
C VAL A 40 7.59 -26.02 15.31
N THR A 41 7.66 -24.71 15.59
CA THR A 41 8.24 -23.76 14.63
C THR A 41 9.77 -23.83 14.66
N VAL A 42 10.36 -24.54 13.70
CA VAL A 42 11.83 -24.70 13.59
C VAL A 42 12.44 -23.62 12.70
N ILE A 43 13.44 -22.90 13.21
CA ILE A 43 14.20 -21.87 12.48
C ILE A 43 15.68 -22.23 12.37
N ILE A 44 16.34 -21.78 11.29
CA ILE A 44 17.80 -21.85 11.17
C ILE A 44 18.39 -20.79 12.11
N SER A 45 18.97 -21.23 13.21
CA SER A 45 19.62 -20.38 14.21
C SER A 45 21.04 -19.98 13.78
N ARG A 46 21.73 -20.86 13.05
CA ARG A 46 23.07 -20.59 12.49
C ARG A 46 23.30 -21.46 11.26
N SER A 47 23.93 -20.87 10.26
CA SER A 47 24.38 -21.54 9.05
C SER A 47 25.82 -21.14 8.78
N ASP A 48 26.75 -22.08 8.82
CA ASP A 48 28.12 -21.86 8.40
C ASP A 48 28.35 -22.59 7.06
N THR A 49 28.96 -21.89 6.12
CA THR A 49 29.44 -22.45 4.85
C THR A 49 30.98 -22.54 4.88
N GLU A 50 31.52 -23.55 4.21
CA GLU A 50 32.95 -23.76 4.09
C GLU A 50 33.55 -22.69 3.15
N THR A 51 34.37 -21.80 3.72
CA THR A 51 34.98 -20.68 2.98
C THR A 51 36.50 -20.85 2.82
N GLY A 52 37.01 -22.08 2.88
CA GLY A 52 38.46 -22.37 2.82
C GLY A 52 39.29 -21.86 4.02
N LYS A 53 38.65 -21.32 5.07
CA LYS A 53 39.33 -20.88 6.31
C LYS A 53 39.38 -22.01 7.32
N ARG A 54 40.57 -22.28 7.87
CA ARG A 54 40.84 -23.33 8.88
C ARG A 54 39.85 -23.19 10.05
N GLY A 55 39.03 -24.22 10.30
CA GLY A 55 38.06 -24.27 11.40
C GLY A 55 36.60 -23.92 11.05
N ARG A 56 36.27 -23.55 9.80
CA ARG A 56 34.88 -23.39 9.34
C ARG A 56 34.44 -24.55 8.46
N SER A 57 33.72 -25.51 9.04
CA SER A 57 33.05 -26.59 8.31
C SER A 57 31.58 -26.24 8.04
N ASN A 58 31.05 -26.80 6.94
CA ASN A 58 29.63 -26.75 6.62
C ASN A 58 28.79 -27.29 7.78
N LYS A 59 27.90 -26.46 8.35
CA LYS A 59 26.96 -26.90 9.39
C LYS A 59 25.71 -26.03 9.43
N LEU A 60 24.61 -26.66 9.80
CA LEU A 60 23.35 -26.01 10.11
C LEU A 60 23.02 -26.27 11.58
N ILE A 61 22.58 -25.23 12.27
CA ILE A 61 22.01 -25.34 13.61
C ILE A 61 20.59 -24.80 13.53
N PHE A 62 19.64 -25.63 13.91
CA PHE A 62 18.25 -25.30 14.00
C PHE A 62 17.85 -25.13 15.47
N GLY A 63 16.86 -24.29 15.72
CA GLY A 63 16.29 -24.04 17.04
C GLY A 63 14.82 -23.65 16.93
N CYS A 64 14.13 -23.57 18.06
CA CYS A 64 12.75 -23.10 18.13
C CYS A 64 12.69 -21.57 17.90
N ASP A 65 11.58 -21.04 17.33
CA ASP A 65 11.36 -19.59 17.18
C ASP A 65 11.37 -18.83 18.52
N LYS A 66 11.03 -19.51 19.62
CA LYS A 66 11.12 -19.03 21.00
C LYS A 66 12.54 -19.11 21.59
N GLY A 67 13.51 -19.58 20.82
CA GLY A 67 14.90 -19.75 21.23
C GLY A 67 15.68 -18.43 21.42
N GLY A 68 16.61 -18.45 22.38
CA GLY A 68 17.51 -17.33 22.69
C GLY A 68 16.91 -16.27 23.61
N LYS A 69 17.71 -15.24 23.93
CA LYS A 69 17.31 -14.09 24.75
C LYS A 69 17.16 -12.84 23.87
N HIS A 70 16.27 -11.92 24.24
CA HIS A 70 16.18 -10.62 23.58
C HIS A 70 17.46 -9.82 23.86
N LYS A 71 18.02 -9.19 22.83
CA LYS A 71 19.07 -8.18 22.99
C LYS A 71 18.38 -6.84 22.80
N SER A 72 18.19 -6.08 23.87
CA SER A 72 17.71 -4.71 23.77
C SER A 72 18.76 -3.88 23.04
N THR A 73 18.40 -3.30 21.91
CA THR A 73 19.06 -2.11 21.37
C THR A 73 18.18 -0.93 21.70
N ASP A 74 18.79 0.20 22.10
CA ASP A 74 18.14 1.45 22.56
C ASP A 74 17.32 2.17 21.47
N SER A 75 16.46 1.45 20.75
CA SER A 75 15.44 2.01 19.87
C SER A 75 14.10 1.91 20.59
N GLY A 76 13.48 3.05 20.90
CA GLY A 76 12.29 3.23 21.73
C GLY A 76 10.98 2.59 21.24
N THR A 77 11.04 1.44 20.56
CA THR A 77 9.86 0.65 20.18
C THR A 77 9.85 -0.63 21.03
N GLN A 78 9.02 -0.65 22.06
CA GLN A 78 8.80 -1.85 22.86
C GLN A 78 7.98 -2.87 22.05
N SER A 79 8.65 -3.70 21.25
CA SER A 79 8.02 -4.89 20.69
C SER A 79 8.03 -5.98 21.77
N ALA A 80 6.86 -6.53 22.12
CA ALA A 80 6.77 -7.66 23.03
C ALA A 80 7.59 -8.84 22.49
N SER A 81 8.65 -9.23 23.20
CA SER A 81 9.53 -10.32 22.78
C SER A 81 8.83 -11.66 22.96
N LYS A 82 8.73 -12.44 21.88
CA LYS A 82 8.23 -13.82 21.90
C LYS A 82 9.28 -14.85 22.31
N LYS A 83 10.47 -14.46 22.80
CA LYS A 83 11.57 -15.39 23.11
C LYS A 83 11.56 -15.83 24.58
N TYR A 84 11.55 -17.14 24.82
CA TYR A 84 11.54 -17.79 26.14
C TYR A 84 12.85 -18.54 26.45
N GLY A 85 13.87 -18.42 25.60
CA GLY A 85 15.11 -19.17 25.78
C GLY A 85 14.92 -20.67 25.58
N CYS A 86 13.99 -21.09 24.72
CA CYS A 86 13.70 -22.50 24.46
C CYS A 86 14.98 -23.29 24.12
N PRO A 87 15.24 -24.44 24.76
CA PRO A 87 16.48 -25.18 24.62
C PRO A 87 16.53 -26.09 23.38
N PHE A 88 15.41 -26.28 22.68
CA PHE A 88 15.30 -27.09 21.47
C PHE A 88 16.41 -26.75 20.47
N LYS A 89 17.14 -27.78 20.03
CA LYS A 89 18.31 -27.63 19.17
C LYS A 89 18.60 -28.88 18.36
N ILE A 90 18.72 -28.69 17.05
CA ILE A 90 19.15 -29.73 16.11
C ILE A 90 20.40 -29.23 15.39
N ARG A 91 21.36 -30.13 15.19
CA ARG A 91 22.57 -29.85 14.42
C ARG A 91 22.58 -30.75 13.19
N SER A 92 22.75 -30.17 12.01
CA SER A 92 23.05 -30.93 10.80
C SER A 92 24.44 -30.59 10.26
N THR A 93 25.14 -31.62 9.81
CA THR A 93 26.49 -31.54 9.24
C THR A 93 26.60 -32.50 8.07
N PRO A 94 27.48 -32.23 7.08
CA PRO A 94 27.84 -33.23 6.09
C PRO A 94 28.35 -34.49 6.76
N ALA A 95 28.03 -35.64 6.18
CA ALA A 95 28.56 -36.92 6.62
C ALA A 95 30.07 -36.98 6.35
N LYS A 96 30.81 -37.72 7.20
CA LYS A 96 32.28 -37.80 7.13
C LYS A 96 32.79 -38.49 5.86
N ASP A 97 31.96 -39.36 5.29
CA ASP A 97 32.21 -40.07 4.03
C ASP A 97 31.90 -39.21 2.79
N GLY A 98 31.46 -37.96 2.98
CA GLY A 98 31.14 -37.03 1.90
C GLY A 98 29.75 -37.25 1.27
N PHE A 99 29.02 -38.29 1.67
CA PHE A 99 27.72 -38.62 1.09
C PHE A 99 26.58 -38.08 1.95
N GLY A 100 26.14 -36.88 1.56
CA GLY A 100 24.95 -36.23 2.10
C GLY A 100 25.14 -35.60 3.47
N TRP A 101 24.02 -35.25 4.08
CA TRP A 101 23.93 -34.58 5.36
C TRP A 101 23.27 -35.50 6.38
N LYS A 102 23.77 -35.45 7.62
CA LYS A 102 23.19 -36.13 8.77
C LYS A 102 22.58 -35.14 9.74
N ILE A 103 21.63 -35.61 10.55
CA ILE A 103 20.95 -34.84 11.59
C ILE A 103 21.32 -35.42 12.95
N ASP A 104 21.78 -34.57 13.86
CA ASP A 104 22.00 -34.90 15.26
C ASP A 104 21.06 -34.02 16.12
N VAL A 105 20.06 -34.63 16.76
CA VAL A 105 19.24 -33.94 17.77
C VAL A 105 20.10 -33.68 19.01
N LYS A 106 20.26 -32.40 19.40
CA LYS A 106 21.05 -32.03 20.59
C LYS A 106 20.16 -31.79 21.80
N CYS A 107 18.92 -31.35 21.58
CA CYS A 107 17.88 -31.23 22.58
C CYS A 107 16.52 -31.16 21.87
N GLY A 108 15.60 -32.08 22.16
CA GLY A 108 14.22 -32.03 21.65
C GLY A 108 13.22 -31.44 22.66
N LEU A 109 13.69 -30.96 23.82
CA LEU A 109 12.85 -30.44 24.89
C LEU A 109 12.42 -28.98 24.62
N HIS A 110 11.19 -28.66 25.00
CA HIS A 110 10.61 -27.32 24.98
C HIS A 110 10.19 -26.90 26.38
N ASN A 111 10.48 -25.65 26.74
CA ASN A 111 10.10 -25.05 28.02
C ASN A 111 8.79 -24.23 27.94
N HIS A 112 7.98 -24.50 26.93
CA HIS A 112 6.70 -23.86 26.67
C HIS A 112 5.77 -24.85 25.96
N GLY A 113 4.46 -24.62 26.03
CA GLY A 113 3.48 -25.40 25.26
C GLY A 113 3.62 -25.18 23.75
N LEU A 114 3.07 -26.11 22.97
CA LEU A 114 2.99 -26.00 21.51
C LEU A 114 1.62 -25.42 21.11
N PRO A 115 1.54 -24.60 20.04
CA PRO A 115 0.29 -23.95 19.62
C PRO A 115 -0.71 -24.96 19.04
N ASP A 116 -2.01 -24.72 19.25
CA ASP A 116 -3.10 -25.58 18.73
C ASP A 116 -3.18 -25.59 17.20
N ARG A 117 -3.07 -24.40 16.60
CA ARG A 117 -2.96 -24.16 15.15
C ARG A 117 -1.71 -23.34 14.87
N LEU A 118 -1.01 -23.74 13.83
CA LEU A 118 0.18 -23.07 13.33
C LEU A 118 -0.15 -21.87 12.41
N GLU A 119 -1.43 -21.69 12.07
CA GLU A 119 -1.95 -20.53 11.35
C GLU A 119 -1.59 -19.22 12.06
N GLY A 120 -1.08 -18.24 11.32
CA GLY A 120 -0.64 -16.97 11.89
C GLY A 120 0.86 -16.91 12.24
N HIS A 121 1.58 -18.04 12.27
CA HIS A 121 3.02 -18.03 12.51
C HIS A 121 3.79 -17.44 11.32
N SER A 122 4.64 -16.46 11.61
CA SER A 122 5.42 -15.68 10.62
C SER A 122 6.41 -16.49 9.77
N PHE A 123 6.51 -17.78 10.04
CA PHE A 123 7.34 -18.75 9.35
C PHE A 123 6.58 -19.52 8.26
N ILE A 124 5.33 -19.89 8.51
CA ILE A 124 4.57 -20.80 7.63
C ILE A 124 3.92 -20.00 6.51
N GLY A 125 3.47 -18.79 6.78
CA GLY A 125 3.02 -17.86 5.73
C GLY A 125 4.16 -17.20 4.93
N ARG A 126 5.39 -17.73 4.94
CA ARG A 126 6.50 -17.17 4.16
C ARG A 126 6.40 -17.64 2.72
N LEU A 127 6.52 -16.69 1.81
CA LEU A 127 6.61 -16.96 0.37
C LEU A 127 7.82 -17.88 0.07
N THR A 128 7.54 -18.98 -0.60
CA THR A 128 8.49 -19.84 -1.32
C THR A 128 9.15 -19.08 -2.48
N THR A 129 10.15 -19.68 -3.13
CA THR A 129 10.82 -19.07 -4.27
C THR A 129 9.87 -18.81 -5.43
N ASP A 130 9.01 -19.79 -5.74
CA ASP A 130 8.05 -19.70 -6.85
C ASP A 130 6.98 -18.65 -6.59
N GLU A 131 6.48 -18.58 -5.35
CA GLU A 131 5.52 -17.55 -4.94
C GLU A 131 6.14 -16.15 -4.94
N LYS A 132 7.41 -16.00 -4.55
CA LYS A 132 8.13 -14.73 -4.67
C LYS A 132 8.20 -14.26 -6.11
N GLN A 133 8.49 -15.17 -7.04
CA GLN A 133 8.51 -14.84 -8.47
C GLN A 133 7.13 -14.40 -8.96
N HIS A 134 6.07 -15.10 -8.56
CA HIS A 134 4.69 -14.72 -8.88
C HIS A 134 4.33 -13.32 -8.34
N VAL A 135 4.70 -13.03 -7.09
CA VAL A 135 4.51 -11.71 -6.48
C VAL A 135 5.31 -10.65 -7.25
N ALA A 136 6.52 -10.95 -7.70
CA ALA A 136 7.35 -10.03 -8.48
C ALA A 136 6.71 -9.67 -9.82
N ASP A 137 6.20 -10.66 -10.54
CA ASP A 137 5.58 -10.46 -11.85
C ASP A 137 4.29 -9.63 -11.76
N LEU A 138 3.44 -9.93 -10.76
CA LEU A 138 2.23 -9.14 -10.52
C LEU A 138 2.53 -7.73 -9.99
N THR A 139 3.62 -7.58 -9.22
CA THR A 139 4.08 -6.25 -8.76
C THR A 139 4.51 -5.37 -9.92
N LYS A 140 5.27 -5.91 -10.88
CA LYS A 140 5.68 -5.19 -12.10
C LYS A 140 4.48 -4.76 -12.97
N ARG A 141 3.38 -5.50 -12.92
CA ARG A 141 2.11 -5.20 -13.60
C ARG A 141 1.19 -4.29 -12.78
N HIS A 142 1.67 -3.71 -11.69
CA HIS A 142 0.92 -2.79 -10.82
C HIS A 142 -0.35 -3.40 -10.20
N VAL A 143 -0.40 -4.72 -10.04
CA VAL A 143 -1.55 -5.40 -9.44
C VAL A 143 -1.66 -5.04 -7.94
N PRO A 144 -2.86 -4.76 -7.42
CA PRO A 144 -3.06 -4.46 -6.00
C PRO A 144 -2.65 -5.66 -5.10
N PRO A 145 -1.99 -5.43 -3.95
CA PRO A 145 -1.52 -6.49 -3.05
C PRO A 145 -2.61 -7.50 -2.64
N ARG A 146 -3.86 -7.05 -2.48
CA ARG A 146 -4.99 -7.92 -2.17
C ARG A 146 -5.25 -8.96 -3.26
N HIS A 147 -5.17 -8.57 -4.53
CA HIS A 147 -5.35 -9.49 -5.65
C HIS A 147 -4.15 -10.42 -5.84
N ILE A 148 -2.94 -9.95 -5.51
CA ILE A 148 -1.76 -10.80 -5.47
C ILE A 148 -1.94 -11.92 -4.43
N LEU A 149 -2.42 -11.59 -3.23
CA LEU A 149 -2.68 -12.59 -2.19
C LEU A 149 -3.76 -13.60 -2.62
N LEU A 150 -4.88 -13.14 -3.17
CA LEU A 150 -5.92 -14.04 -3.66
C LEU A 150 -5.38 -14.98 -4.73
N SER A 151 -4.55 -14.49 -5.65
CA SER A 151 -3.93 -15.33 -6.67
C SER A 151 -2.95 -16.37 -6.10
N LEU A 152 -2.35 -16.14 -4.93
CA LEU A 152 -1.54 -17.16 -4.24
C LEU A 152 -2.44 -18.25 -3.64
N GLN A 153 -3.57 -17.85 -3.05
CA GLN A 153 -4.54 -18.77 -2.43
C GLN A 153 -5.34 -19.57 -3.46
N ASP A 154 -5.62 -19.00 -4.64
CA ASP A 154 -6.28 -19.71 -5.75
C ASP A 154 -5.36 -20.79 -6.35
N ARG A 155 -4.04 -20.58 -6.29
CA ARG A 155 -3.04 -21.55 -6.79
C ARG A 155 -2.79 -22.68 -5.81
N ASP A 156 -2.94 -22.43 -4.52
CA ASP A 156 -2.75 -23.38 -3.45
C ASP A 156 -3.78 -23.12 -2.33
N PRO A 157 -4.83 -23.95 -2.20
CA PRO A 157 -5.83 -23.80 -1.15
C PRO A 157 -5.27 -23.89 0.28
N GLU A 158 -4.12 -24.54 0.47
CA GLU A 158 -3.43 -24.66 1.77
C GLU A 158 -2.51 -23.46 2.05
N ASN A 159 -2.52 -22.44 1.18
CA ASN A 159 -1.68 -21.27 1.32
C ASN A 159 -2.08 -20.40 2.52
N VAL A 160 -1.21 -20.39 3.53
CA VAL A 160 -1.39 -19.58 4.76
C VAL A 160 -0.62 -18.24 4.74
N THR A 161 -0.24 -17.75 3.56
CA THR A 161 0.44 -16.45 3.41
C THR A 161 -0.46 -15.32 3.91
N GLN A 162 0.13 -14.39 4.66
CA GLN A 162 -0.56 -13.18 5.09
C GLN A 162 -0.25 -12.02 4.13
N ILE A 163 -1.21 -11.10 3.98
CA ILE A 163 -1.02 -9.89 3.16
C ILE A 163 0.22 -9.08 3.56
N THR A 164 0.62 -9.13 4.84
CA THR A 164 1.83 -8.48 5.34
C THR A 164 3.11 -8.98 4.66
N GLN A 165 3.15 -10.23 4.22
CA GLN A 165 4.28 -10.82 3.50
C GLN A 165 4.34 -10.33 2.06
N VAL A 166 3.18 -10.19 1.41
CA VAL A 166 3.06 -9.55 0.08
C VAL A 166 3.58 -8.12 0.14
N TYR A 167 3.16 -7.32 1.13
CA TYR A 167 3.67 -5.96 1.30
C TYR A 167 5.19 -5.91 1.53
N LYS A 168 5.72 -6.78 2.40
CA LYS A 168 7.17 -6.86 2.66
C LYS A 168 7.94 -7.20 1.39
N HIS A 169 7.52 -8.21 0.64
CA HIS A 169 8.22 -8.62 -0.57
C HIS A 169 8.11 -7.57 -1.69
N LYS A 170 6.91 -6.98 -1.87
CA LYS A 170 6.70 -5.84 -2.77
C LYS A 170 7.63 -4.67 -2.46
N SER A 171 7.83 -4.34 -1.18
CA SER A 171 8.76 -3.29 -0.76
C SER A 171 10.21 -3.61 -1.15
N VAL A 172 10.63 -4.87 -1.05
CA VAL A 172 11.97 -5.31 -1.51
C VAL A 172 12.11 -5.12 -3.02
N ILE A 173 11.14 -5.62 -3.81
CA ILE A 173 11.13 -5.47 -5.26
C ILE A 173 11.16 -3.99 -5.68
N GLN A 174 10.36 -3.16 -5.03
CA GLN A 174 10.34 -1.72 -5.30
C GLN A 174 11.68 -1.05 -5.00
N LYS A 175 12.38 -1.46 -3.93
CA LYS A 175 13.74 -0.97 -3.64
C LYS A 175 14.75 -1.40 -4.71
N GLU A 176 14.65 -2.62 -5.22
CA GLU A 176 15.50 -3.11 -6.30
C GLU A 176 15.26 -2.33 -7.61
N ILE A 177 13.99 -2.13 -7.99
CA ILE A 177 13.60 -1.32 -9.16
C ILE A 177 14.09 0.12 -9.02
N ARG A 178 13.94 0.70 -7.82
CA ARG A 178 14.39 2.06 -7.51
C ARG A 178 15.92 2.19 -7.63
N GLY A 179 16.64 1.17 -7.20
CA GLY A 179 18.10 1.16 -7.12
C GLY A 179 18.62 2.16 -6.06
N PRO A 180 19.75 2.84 -6.31
CA PRO A 180 20.36 3.76 -5.34
C PRO A 180 19.61 5.09 -5.19
N ARG A 181 18.56 5.32 -6.00
CA ARG A 181 17.80 6.58 -6.01
C ARG A 181 17.00 6.75 -4.73
N SER A 182 16.86 7.99 -4.28
CA SER A 182 15.81 8.37 -3.32
C SER A 182 14.41 8.25 -3.96
N GLU A 183 13.36 8.34 -3.15
CA GLU A 183 11.98 8.27 -3.65
C GLU A 183 11.68 9.38 -4.65
N ILE A 184 12.12 10.62 -4.36
CA ILE A 184 11.89 11.75 -5.26
C ILE A 184 12.70 11.66 -6.56
N GLN A 185 13.95 11.17 -6.48
CA GLN A 185 14.77 10.94 -7.67
C GLN A 185 14.18 9.85 -8.58
N HIS A 186 13.59 8.82 -7.97
CA HIS A 186 12.91 7.78 -8.74
C HIS A 186 11.62 8.29 -9.37
N LEU A 187 10.85 9.11 -8.66
CA LEU A 187 9.67 9.78 -9.21
C LEU A 187 10.04 10.61 -10.45
N PHE A 188 11.06 11.46 -10.37
CA PHE A 188 11.49 12.25 -11.53
C PHE A 188 11.91 11.37 -12.70
N LYS A 189 12.65 10.29 -12.44
CA LYS A 189 12.99 9.32 -13.49
C LYS A 189 11.74 8.73 -14.15
N LEU A 190 10.71 8.37 -13.37
CA LEU A 190 9.47 7.81 -13.94
C LEU A 190 8.67 8.85 -14.74
N ILE A 191 8.67 10.12 -14.30
CA ILE A 191 8.06 11.24 -15.01
C ILE A 191 8.78 11.45 -16.35
N GLU A 192 10.12 11.46 -16.35
CA GLU A 192 10.95 11.56 -17.55
C GLU A 192 10.76 10.37 -18.49
N ASP A 193 10.83 9.14 -17.98
CA ASP A 193 10.68 7.91 -18.77
C ASP A 193 9.28 7.80 -19.42
N ALA A 194 8.27 8.47 -18.85
CA ALA A 194 6.90 8.51 -19.36
C ALA A 194 6.60 9.77 -20.20
N ASP A 195 7.62 10.58 -20.51
CA ASP A 195 7.51 11.84 -21.26
C ASP A 195 6.53 12.85 -20.63
N TYR A 196 6.33 12.80 -19.31
CA TYR A 196 5.52 13.81 -18.64
C TYR A 196 6.28 15.13 -18.58
N VAL A 197 5.55 16.22 -18.78
CA VAL A 197 6.11 17.53 -18.57
C VAL A 197 6.10 17.84 -17.09
N TYR A 198 7.22 18.33 -16.55
CA TYR A 198 7.32 18.65 -15.14
C TYR A 198 8.12 19.91 -14.85
N TRP A 199 7.96 20.41 -13.64
CA TRP A 199 8.68 21.52 -13.04
C TRP A 199 8.90 21.22 -11.55
N SER A 200 10.03 21.66 -10.99
CA SER A 200 10.28 21.53 -9.57
C SER A 200 11.10 22.70 -9.02
N ARG A 201 10.94 22.97 -7.72
CA ARG A 201 11.74 23.95 -6.97
C ARG A 201 12.43 23.25 -5.80
N LYS A 202 13.74 23.46 -5.70
CA LYS A 202 14.54 23.06 -4.54
C LYS A 202 14.53 24.14 -3.46
N LYS A 203 14.70 23.73 -2.20
CA LYS A 203 14.96 24.65 -1.09
C LYS A 203 16.39 25.17 -1.22
N ASP A 204 16.56 26.44 -1.59
CA ASP A 204 17.87 27.12 -1.61
C ASP A 204 18.96 26.25 -2.30
N ASP A 205 20.18 26.22 -1.76
CA ASP A 205 21.29 25.34 -2.24
C ASP A 205 21.19 23.88 -1.74
N SER A 206 20.01 23.41 -1.33
CA SER A 206 19.82 22.03 -0.85
C SER A 206 19.23 21.11 -1.93
N GLU A 207 19.47 19.80 -1.78
CA GLU A 207 18.87 18.75 -2.61
C GLU A 207 17.42 18.40 -2.22
N VAL A 208 16.78 19.21 -1.36
CA VAL A 208 15.41 18.98 -0.90
C VAL A 208 14.42 19.70 -1.82
N VAL A 209 13.59 18.92 -2.52
CA VAL A 209 12.49 19.45 -3.35
C VAL A 209 11.39 19.99 -2.43
N ARG A 210 10.99 21.25 -2.64
CA ARG A 210 9.85 21.89 -1.94
C ARG A 210 8.56 21.81 -2.75
N GLU A 211 8.67 22.04 -4.05
CA GLU A 211 7.53 22.15 -4.96
C GLU A 211 7.79 21.27 -6.16
N ILE A 212 6.75 20.59 -6.62
CA ILE A 212 6.78 19.75 -7.80
C ILE A 212 5.45 19.87 -8.52
N PHE A 213 5.51 19.98 -9.85
CA PHE A 213 4.37 19.98 -10.75
C PHE A 213 4.69 19.05 -11.90
N TRP A 214 3.75 18.20 -12.30
CA TRP A 214 3.85 17.44 -13.54
C TRP A 214 2.48 17.26 -14.18
N ALA A 215 2.46 17.13 -15.49
CA ALA A 215 1.27 16.92 -16.29
C ALA A 215 1.60 16.04 -17.50
N HIS A 216 0.59 15.31 -17.99
CA HIS A 216 0.72 14.59 -19.25
C HIS A 216 0.84 15.61 -20.40
N PRO A 217 1.68 15.40 -21.43
CA PRO A 217 1.90 16.38 -22.51
C PRO A 217 0.62 16.87 -23.19
N ASP A 218 -0.36 15.98 -23.37
CA ASP A 218 -1.65 16.31 -23.98
C ASP A 218 -2.61 17.07 -23.05
N SER A 219 -2.22 17.31 -21.80
CA SER A 219 -3.05 18.07 -20.88
C SER A 219 -3.04 19.56 -21.23
N VAL A 220 -4.19 20.22 -21.15
CA VAL A 220 -4.31 21.70 -21.24
C VAL A 220 -3.44 22.44 -20.21
N LEU A 221 -2.93 21.70 -19.22
CA LEU A 221 -2.03 22.16 -18.15
C LEU A 221 -0.62 22.58 -18.64
N GLU A 222 -0.20 22.24 -19.88
CA GLU A 222 1.03 22.82 -20.46
C GLU A 222 0.99 24.35 -20.46
N LYS A 223 -0.19 24.93 -20.74
CA LYS A 223 -0.39 26.39 -20.66
C LYS A 223 -0.27 26.92 -19.22
N LEU A 224 -0.56 26.10 -18.21
CA LEU A 224 -0.36 26.48 -16.80
C LEU A 224 1.12 26.49 -16.42
N LYS A 225 1.96 25.64 -17.05
CA LYS A 225 3.41 25.67 -16.84
C LYS A 225 3.99 27.05 -17.14
N GLU A 226 3.51 27.71 -18.20
CA GLU A 226 3.92 29.08 -18.53
C GLU A 226 3.57 30.09 -17.42
N LEU A 227 2.43 29.92 -16.73
CA LEU A 227 2.04 30.75 -15.59
C LEU A 227 2.95 30.56 -14.37
N PHE A 228 3.48 29.35 -14.15
CA PHE A 228 4.44 29.08 -13.07
C PHE A 228 5.87 29.55 -13.41
N VAL A 229 6.24 29.55 -14.69
CA VAL A 229 7.59 29.93 -15.16
C VAL A 229 7.74 31.46 -15.29
N LYS A 230 6.70 32.17 -15.75
CA LYS A 230 6.73 33.64 -15.87
C LYS A 230 6.09 34.28 -14.64
N LYS A 231 6.91 34.78 -13.71
CA LYS A 231 6.48 35.48 -12.49
C LYS A 231 5.49 36.65 -12.72
N ASP A 232 5.44 37.20 -13.94
CA ASP A 232 4.57 38.33 -14.31
C ASP A 232 3.28 37.94 -15.05
N MET A 233 3.03 36.65 -15.31
CA MET A 233 1.77 36.23 -15.93
C MET A 233 0.70 35.95 -14.88
N CYS A 234 -0.22 36.90 -14.71
CA CYS A 234 -1.45 36.70 -13.95
C CYS A 234 -2.58 36.37 -14.94
N PRO A 235 -3.15 35.14 -14.91
CA PRO A 235 -4.26 34.80 -15.78
C PRO A 235 -5.45 35.72 -15.47
N GLN A 236 -6.12 36.26 -16.49
CA GLN A 236 -7.27 37.13 -16.25
C GLN A 236 -8.47 36.36 -15.67
N VAL A 237 -8.61 35.09 -16.06
CA VAL A 237 -9.69 34.21 -15.62
C VAL A 237 -9.11 32.85 -15.22
N ILE A 238 -9.54 32.33 -14.08
CA ILE A 238 -9.23 30.98 -13.62
C ILE A 238 -10.56 30.23 -13.48
N LEU A 239 -10.75 29.16 -14.24
CA LEU A 239 -11.93 28.30 -14.16
C LEU A 239 -11.60 27.03 -13.39
N ILE A 240 -12.23 26.83 -12.24
CA ILE A 240 -12.02 25.66 -11.38
C ILE A 240 -13.35 25.02 -10.98
N ASP A 241 -13.29 23.88 -10.31
CA ASP A 241 -14.42 23.38 -9.52
C ASP A 241 -14.56 24.16 -8.20
N ARG A 242 -15.58 23.84 -7.40
CA ARG A 242 -15.80 24.49 -6.10
C ARG A 242 -14.97 23.81 -5.01
N ASP A 243 -13.66 23.98 -5.11
CA ASP A 243 -12.74 23.68 -4.01
C ASP A 243 -12.47 24.96 -3.20
N LEU A 244 -12.96 25.01 -1.96
CA LEU A 244 -12.86 26.20 -1.11
C LEU A 244 -11.41 26.57 -0.78
N ALA A 245 -10.51 25.59 -0.68
CA ALA A 245 -9.10 25.85 -0.41
C ALA A 245 -8.43 26.45 -1.64
N LEU A 246 -8.71 25.91 -2.82
CA LEU A 246 -8.20 26.44 -4.09
C LEU A 246 -8.76 27.82 -4.40
N MET A 247 -10.05 28.06 -4.12
CA MET A 247 -10.66 29.38 -4.26
C MET A 247 -9.96 30.44 -3.41
N LYS A 248 -9.70 30.13 -2.12
CA LYS A 248 -8.93 31.01 -1.22
C LYS A 248 -7.49 31.18 -1.67
N ALA A 249 -6.85 30.11 -2.13
CA ALA A 249 -5.48 30.17 -2.63
C ALA A 249 -5.37 31.09 -3.85
N ILE A 250 -6.35 31.06 -4.76
CA ILE A 250 -6.40 31.95 -5.91
C ILE A 250 -6.51 33.42 -5.48
N GLU A 251 -7.34 33.73 -4.48
CA GLU A 251 -7.46 35.10 -3.96
C GLU A 251 -6.12 35.64 -3.41
N ILE A 252 -5.28 34.76 -2.86
CA ILE A 252 -3.96 35.12 -2.30
C ILE A 252 -2.90 35.19 -3.40
N VAL A 253 -2.84 34.17 -4.27
CA VAL A 253 -1.76 33.98 -5.25
C VAL A 253 -2.01 34.81 -6.52
N PHE A 254 -3.27 34.93 -6.93
CA PHE A 254 -3.68 35.65 -8.13
C PHE A 254 -4.85 36.62 -7.82
N PRO A 255 -4.63 37.67 -7.01
CA PRO A 255 -5.70 38.57 -6.56
C PRO A 255 -6.38 39.36 -7.70
N ARG A 256 -5.77 39.40 -8.89
CA ARG A 256 -6.32 40.05 -10.09
C ARG A 256 -7.08 39.09 -11.01
N SER A 257 -7.06 37.79 -10.74
CA SER A 257 -7.76 36.79 -11.55
C SER A 257 -9.23 36.72 -11.15
N ILE A 258 -10.11 36.73 -12.15
CA ILE A 258 -11.52 36.40 -11.95
C ILE A 258 -11.61 34.88 -11.80
N ASN A 259 -12.08 34.42 -10.64
CA ASN A 259 -12.29 33.00 -10.40
C ASN A 259 -13.72 32.59 -10.78
N LEU A 260 -13.86 31.73 -11.78
CA LEU A 260 -15.12 31.21 -12.28
C LEU A 260 -15.26 29.72 -11.96
N LEU A 261 -16.49 29.23 -11.87
CA LEU A 261 -16.81 27.84 -11.56
C LEU A 261 -17.33 27.09 -12.78
N CYS A 262 -16.79 25.89 -13.00
CA CYS A 262 -17.11 25.05 -14.15
C CYS A 262 -18.50 24.41 -14.03
N ARG A 263 -19.43 24.78 -14.94
CA ARG A 263 -20.79 24.21 -14.98
C ARG A 263 -20.81 22.69 -15.09
N PHE A 264 -19.87 22.09 -15.81
CA PHE A 264 -19.79 20.63 -15.93
C PHE A 264 -19.60 19.95 -14.55
N HIS A 265 -18.65 20.44 -13.75
CA HIS A 265 -18.39 19.90 -12.42
C HIS A 265 -19.53 20.21 -11.44
N ILE A 266 -20.13 21.39 -11.54
CA ILE A 266 -21.33 21.75 -10.75
C ILE A 266 -22.45 20.75 -11.06
N ASN A 267 -22.78 20.57 -12.33
CA ASN A 267 -23.87 19.69 -12.78
C ASN A 267 -23.65 18.24 -12.36
N LYS A 268 -22.41 17.74 -12.46
CA LYS A 268 -22.06 16.39 -11.99
C LYS A 268 -22.26 16.25 -10.47
N THR A 269 -21.91 17.29 -9.71
CA THR A 269 -22.03 17.28 -8.24
C THR A 269 -23.48 17.40 -7.79
N VAL A 270 -24.25 18.31 -8.39
CA VAL A 270 -25.68 18.48 -8.10
C VAL A 270 -26.46 17.23 -8.48
N GLY A 271 -26.20 16.64 -9.66
CA GLY A 271 -26.85 15.39 -10.06
C GLY A 271 -26.54 14.21 -9.13
N ALA A 272 -25.31 14.11 -8.60
CA ALA A 272 -24.98 13.11 -7.58
C ALA A 272 -25.78 13.34 -6.28
N LYS A 273 -26.01 14.60 -5.90
CA LYS A 273 -26.82 14.93 -4.72
C LYS A 273 -28.30 14.70 -4.95
N CYS A 274 -28.82 14.98 -6.14
CA CYS A 274 -30.19 14.69 -6.57
C CYS A 274 -30.48 13.19 -6.37
N LYS A 275 -29.61 12.31 -6.87
CA LYS A 275 -29.72 10.85 -6.71
C LYS A 275 -29.72 10.35 -5.26
N GLN A 276 -29.14 11.11 -4.33
CA GLN A 276 -29.11 10.73 -2.91
C GLN A 276 -30.39 11.09 -2.17
N HIS A 277 -31.12 12.11 -2.63
CA HIS A 277 -32.21 12.72 -1.86
C HIS A 277 -33.58 12.63 -2.56
N VAL A 278 -33.60 12.47 -3.88
CA VAL A 278 -34.81 12.45 -4.71
C VAL A 278 -35.09 11.03 -5.18
N VAL A 279 -36.36 10.63 -5.19
CA VAL A 279 -36.81 9.34 -5.74
C VAL A 279 -36.54 9.23 -7.25
N ASN A 280 -36.25 8.02 -7.73
CA ASN A 280 -35.79 7.77 -9.10
C ASN A 280 -36.68 8.36 -10.20
N ASP A 281 -38.01 8.30 -10.04
CA ASP A 281 -38.95 8.74 -11.07
C ASP A 281 -38.93 10.26 -11.32
N LEU A 282 -38.51 11.04 -10.32
CA LEU A 282 -38.46 12.52 -10.40
C LEU A 282 -37.07 13.07 -10.69
N GLN A 283 -36.01 12.26 -10.50
CA GLN A 283 -34.62 12.71 -10.70
C GLN A 283 -34.39 13.31 -12.09
N LYS A 284 -34.93 12.68 -13.15
CA LYS A 284 -34.76 13.18 -14.52
C LYS A 284 -35.42 14.54 -14.73
N THR A 285 -36.63 14.73 -14.19
CA THR A 285 -37.37 15.99 -14.28
C THR A 285 -36.63 17.10 -13.53
N ILE A 286 -36.15 16.81 -12.31
CA ILE A 286 -35.39 17.76 -11.50
C ILE A 286 -34.05 18.10 -12.15
N ASP A 287 -33.35 17.11 -12.73
CA ASP A 287 -32.11 17.34 -13.46
C ASP A 287 -32.34 18.26 -14.67
N THR A 288 -33.45 18.10 -15.40
CA THR A 288 -33.83 19.01 -16.50
C THR A 288 -34.10 20.42 -15.99
N LEU A 289 -34.93 20.59 -14.96
CA LEU A 289 -35.22 21.90 -14.38
C LEU A 289 -33.95 22.59 -13.85
N TRP A 290 -33.04 21.84 -13.23
CA TRP A 290 -31.75 22.34 -12.80
C TRP A 290 -30.91 22.85 -13.99
N MET A 291 -30.88 22.12 -15.10
CA MET A 291 -30.21 22.62 -16.31
C MET A 291 -30.84 23.92 -16.79
N GLU A 292 -32.16 24.02 -16.84
CA GLU A 292 -32.82 25.26 -17.26
C GLU A 292 -32.44 26.46 -16.37
N VAL A 293 -32.27 26.26 -15.06
CA VAL A 293 -31.76 27.30 -14.14
C VAL A 293 -30.33 27.71 -14.48
N VAL A 294 -29.45 26.73 -14.73
CA VAL A 294 -28.02 26.97 -14.99
C VAL A 294 -27.77 27.62 -16.36
N TRP A 295 -28.67 27.41 -17.31
CA TRP A 295 -28.56 27.88 -18.69
C TRP A 295 -29.46 29.06 -19.03
N ALA A 296 -30.21 29.60 -18.05
CA ALA A 296 -31.04 30.79 -18.24
C ALA A 296 -30.25 31.96 -18.84
N SER A 297 -30.82 32.66 -19.82
CA SER A 297 -30.11 33.73 -20.53
C SER A 297 -30.10 35.07 -19.80
N ASP A 298 -31.05 35.29 -18.90
CA ASP A 298 -31.24 36.55 -18.17
C ASP A 298 -31.84 36.32 -16.77
N GLU A 299 -31.89 37.39 -15.97
CA GLU A 299 -32.36 37.33 -14.58
C GLU A 299 -33.85 37.00 -14.45
N VAL A 300 -34.68 37.38 -15.44
CA VAL A 300 -36.12 37.13 -15.41
C VAL A 300 -36.38 35.65 -15.67
N GLU A 301 -35.77 35.10 -16.71
CA GLU A 301 -35.83 33.67 -16.99
C GLU A 301 -35.26 32.86 -15.82
N TYR A 302 -34.10 33.26 -15.29
CA TYR A 302 -33.51 32.59 -14.12
C TYR A 302 -34.49 32.51 -12.94
N GLY A 303 -35.18 33.60 -12.62
CA GLY A 303 -36.18 33.63 -11.54
C GLY A 303 -37.34 32.68 -11.79
N GLN A 304 -37.84 32.63 -13.03
CA GLN A 304 -38.92 31.73 -13.43
C GLN A 304 -38.51 30.25 -13.36
N ARG A 305 -37.33 29.89 -13.90
CA ARG A 305 -36.81 28.52 -13.86
C ARG A 305 -36.51 28.07 -12.44
N LEU A 306 -35.95 28.97 -11.61
CA LEU A 306 -35.68 28.68 -10.22
C LEU A 306 -36.97 28.40 -9.45
N HIS A 307 -38.02 29.18 -9.71
CA HIS A 307 -39.32 28.95 -9.09
C HIS A 307 -39.91 27.59 -9.47
N GLN A 308 -39.81 27.19 -10.74
CA GLN A 308 -40.24 25.86 -11.20
C GLN A 308 -39.45 24.73 -10.53
N LEU A 309 -38.13 24.89 -10.40
CA LEU A 309 -37.27 23.95 -9.68
C LEU A 309 -37.67 23.85 -8.19
N GLU A 310 -37.94 24.97 -7.53
CA GLU A 310 -38.40 25.02 -6.14
C GLU A 310 -39.75 24.31 -5.96
N GLN A 311 -40.71 24.54 -6.86
CA GLN A 311 -42.00 23.86 -6.85
C GLN A 311 -41.85 22.35 -7.01
N ALA A 312 -40.99 21.90 -7.94
CA ALA A 312 -40.72 20.48 -8.15
C ALA A 312 -39.98 19.82 -6.97
N CYS A 313 -39.30 20.61 -6.13
CA CYS A 313 -38.54 20.16 -4.97
C CYS A 313 -39.24 20.42 -3.64
N VAL A 314 -40.55 20.69 -3.61
CA VAL A 314 -41.28 21.06 -2.37
C VAL A 314 -41.14 20.00 -1.26
N ASP A 315 -41.18 18.71 -1.63
CA ASP A 315 -41.02 17.57 -0.72
C ASP A 315 -39.54 17.21 -0.47
N TYR A 316 -38.61 17.86 -1.18
CA TYR A 316 -37.18 17.58 -1.17
C TYR A 316 -36.37 18.78 -0.65
N SER A 317 -36.83 19.36 0.47
CA SER A 317 -36.21 20.53 1.11
C SER A 317 -34.70 20.39 1.33
N GLY A 318 -34.23 19.20 1.71
CA GLY A 318 -32.79 18.92 1.88
C GLY A 318 -31.97 19.07 0.59
N PHE A 319 -32.52 18.71 -0.57
CA PHE A 319 -31.86 18.87 -1.86
C PHE A 319 -31.87 20.33 -2.31
N ILE A 320 -33.03 20.99 -2.28
CA ILE A 320 -33.14 22.39 -2.76
C ILE A 320 -32.36 23.36 -1.86
N ASN A 321 -32.35 23.15 -0.54
CA ASN A 321 -31.51 23.93 0.38
C ASN A 321 -30.03 23.74 0.08
N TYR A 322 -29.59 22.49 -0.16
CA TYR A 322 -28.23 22.23 -0.61
C TYR A 322 -27.90 23.01 -1.89
N VAL A 323 -28.77 22.97 -2.91
CA VAL A 323 -28.55 23.68 -4.18
C VAL A 323 -28.43 25.19 -3.95
N LYS A 324 -29.36 25.77 -3.20
CA LYS A 324 -29.41 27.21 -2.94
C LYS A 324 -28.19 27.67 -2.13
N ASP A 325 -27.93 27.03 -0.99
CA ASP A 325 -26.92 27.48 -0.04
C ASP A 325 -25.50 27.18 -0.51
N THR A 326 -25.32 26.10 -1.27
CA THR A 326 -23.99 25.66 -1.72
C THR A 326 -23.58 26.33 -3.02
N TRP A 327 -24.53 26.52 -3.94
CA TRP A 327 -24.24 26.87 -5.33
C TRP A 327 -24.85 28.21 -5.75
N LEU A 328 -26.16 28.40 -5.58
CA LEU A 328 -26.84 29.58 -6.14
C LEU A 328 -26.54 30.86 -5.37
N THR A 329 -26.81 30.88 -4.07
CA THR A 329 -26.63 32.05 -3.20
C THR A 329 -25.19 32.57 -3.24
N PRO A 330 -24.15 31.75 -3.02
CA PRO A 330 -22.78 32.26 -2.98
C PRO A 330 -22.14 32.44 -4.36
N HIS A 331 -22.59 31.73 -5.41
CA HIS A 331 -21.77 31.56 -6.61
C HIS A 331 -22.51 31.65 -7.96
N ARG A 332 -23.83 31.89 -8.02
CA ARG A 332 -24.56 31.87 -9.32
C ARG A 332 -23.94 32.71 -10.44
N HIS A 333 -23.39 33.88 -10.09
CA HIS A 333 -22.75 34.80 -11.03
C HIS A 333 -21.38 34.32 -11.57
N ARG A 334 -20.86 33.20 -11.06
CA ARG A 334 -19.54 32.64 -11.41
C ARG A 334 -19.64 31.43 -12.34
N PHE A 335 -20.84 30.99 -12.74
CA PHE A 335 -21.02 29.73 -13.47
C PHE A 335 -20.70 29.87 -14.96
N VAL A 336 -19.63 29.22 -15.43
CA VAL A 336 -19.23 29.25 -16.84
C VAL A 336 -19.09 27.85 -17.42
N GLY A 337 -19.54 27.69 -18.66
CA GLY A 337 -19.35 26.48 -19.43
C GLY A 337 -17.98 26.53 -20.10
N ALA A 338 -17.09 25.61 -19.76
CA ALA A 338 -15.94 25.30 -20.61
C ALA A 338 -16.34 24.15 -21.53
N ARG A 339 -16.46 24.45 -22.84
CA ARG A 339 -16.38 23.41 -23.86
C ARG A 339 -14.92 23.32 -24.29
N ILE A 340 -14.31 22.16 -24.09
CA ILE A 340 -13.11 21.77 -24.82
C ILE A 340 -13.66 21.19 -26.12
N ASN A 341 -13.40 21.87 -27.25
CA ASN A 341 -13.71 21.32 -28.58
C ASN A 341 -12.74 20.21 -28.92
#